data_AF-A0A8T4Q1Z0-F1
#
_entry.id   AF-A0A8T4Q1Z0-F1
#
_cell.length_a   1.000
_cell.length_b   1.000
_cell.length_c   1.000
_cell.angle_alpha   90.00
_cell.angle_beta   90.00
_cell.angle_gamma   90.00
#
_symmetry.space_group_name_H-M   'P 1'
#
loop_
_entity.id
_entity.type
_entity.pdbx_description
1 polymer ?
#
loop_
_entity_poly.entity_id
_entity_poly.type
_entity_poly.pdbx_seq_one_letter_code
_entity_poly.pdbx_strand_id
1 'polypeptide(L)' 'MVKCEICKNKVEETFLEKVNGTYINKKPVCSDCQKKHSFSELKEKLK' A
#
# COMPACT_ATOMS: atom_id res chain seq x y z
N MET A 1 -13.57 -1.53 -1.36
CA MET A 1 -12.72 -1.10 -0.22
C MET A 1 -11.34 -1.72 -0.38
N VAL A 2 -10.34 -0.94 -0.74
CA VAL A 2 -8.96 -1.45 -0.86
C VAL A 2 -8.35 -1.53 0.55
N LYS A 3 -7.71 -2.65 0.89
CA LYS A 3 -6.99 -2.83 2.17
C LYS A 3 -5.52 -3.00 1.89
N CYS A 4 -4.66 -2.42 2.70
CA CYS A 4 -3.22 -2.59 2.59
C CYS A 4 -2.84 -4.03 2.94
N GLU A 5 -2.06 -4.71 2.10
CA GLU A 5 -1.59 -6.08 2.39
C GLU A 5 -0.61 -6.15 3.57
N ILE A 6 0.04 -5.04 3.93
CA ILE A 6 1.03 -5.00 5.00
C ILE A 6 0.39 -4.77 6.36
N CYS A 7 -0.41 -3.71 6.50
CA CYS A 7 -1.02 -3.34 7.77
C CYS A 7 -2.49 -3.76 7.89
N LYS A 8 -3.09 -4.32 6.83
CA LYS A 8 -4.51 -4.71 6.74
C LYS A 8 -5.52 -3.58 6.98
N ASN A 9 -5.04 -2.35 7.17
CA ASN A 9 -5.86 -1.15 7.27
C ASN A 9 -6.46 -0.78 5.92
N LYS A 10 -7.57 -0.04 5.97
CA LYS A 10 -8.22 0.49 4.77
C LYS A 10 -7.28 1.49 4.09
N VAL A 11 -7.01 1.30 2.81
CA VAL A 11 -6.29 2.31 2.03
C VAL A 11 -7.28 3.41 1.71
N GLU A 12 -7.01 4.60 2.22
CA GLU A 12 -7.84 5.76 2.00
C GLU A 12 -7.87 6.12 0.51
N GLU A 13 -8.97 6.71 0.07
CA GLU A 13 -9.12 7.21 -1.29
C GLU A 13 -8.87 8.72 -1.24
N THR A 14 -8.04 9.23 -2.14
CA THR A 14 -7.79 10.67 -2.28
C THR A 14 -9.01 11.34 -2.91
N PHE A 15 -9.06 12.67 -2.82
CA PHE A 15 -10.12 13.52 -3.40
C PHE A 15 -10.36 13.30 -4.92
N LEU A 16 -9.41 12.65 -5.61
CA LEU A 16 -9.49 12.30 -7.03
C LEU A 16 -9.89 10.83 -7.26
N GLU A 17 -10.52 10.18 -6.28
CA GLU A 17 -10.87 8.75 -6.30
C GLU A 17 -9.67 7.81 -6.53
N LYS A 18 -8.44 8.32 -6.40
CA LYS A 18 -7.22 7.53 -6.48
C LYS A 18 -6.89 6.97 -5.11
N VAL A 19 -6.51 5.70 -5.07
CA VAL A 19 -6.00 5.05 -3.85
C VAL A 19 -4.81 5.84 -3.30
N ASN A 20 -4.86 6.21 -2.02
CA ASN A 20 -3.78 6.88 -1.28
C ASN A 20 -2.70 5.87 -0.88
N GLY A 21 -1.97 5.41 -1.89
CA GLY A 21 -0.95 4.38 -1.76
C GLY A 21 -0.40 3.94 -3.09
N THR A 22 0.25 2.79 -3.10
CA THR A 22 0.85 2.18 -4.30
C THR A 22 0.43 0.71 -4.42
N TYR A 23 0.59 0.15 -5.61
CA TYR A 23 0.42 -1.27 -5.86
C TYR A 23 1.78 -1.89 -6.16
N ILE A 24 2.22 -2.82 -5.32
CA ILE A 24 3.47 -3.57 -5.53
C ILE A 24 3.10 -5.03 -5.79
N ASN A 25 3.53 -5.59 -6.92
CA ASN A 25 3.14 -6.96 -7.33
C ASN A 25 1.62 -7.20 -7.32
N LYS A 26 0.82 -6.23 -7.79
CA LYS A 26 -0.66 -6.26 -7.74
C LYS A 26 -1.26 -6.29 -6.32
N LYS A 27 -0.44 -6.15 -5.28
CA LYS A 27 -0.88 -6.03 -3.89
C LYS A 27 -0.99 -4.55 -3.49
N PRO A 28 -2.15 -4.09 -3.01
CA PRO A 28 -2.32 -2.73 -2.52
C PRO A 28 -1.51 -2.46 -1.25
N VAL A 29 -0.82 -1.33 -1.22
CA VAL A 29 0.00 -0.86 -0.09
C VAL A 29 -0.39 0.58 0.22
N CYS A 30 -0.74 0.89 1.47
CA CYS A 30 -1.07 2.27 1.85
C CYS A 30 0.17 3.17 1.86
N SER A 31 -0.06 4.48 1.70
CA SER A 31 0.99 5.51 1.74
C SER A 31 1.83 5.45 3.03
N ASP A 32 1.23 5.09 4.16
CA ASP A 32 1.94 4.94 5.44
C ASP A 32 2.98 3.80 5.41
N CYS A 33 2.59 2.62 4.91
CA CYS A 33 3.49 1.49 4.74
C CYS A 33 4.56 1.77 3.67
N GLN A 34 4.21 2.52 2.63
CA GLN A 34 5.16 2.97 1.62
C GLN A 34 6.22 3.93 2.19
N LYS A 35 5.84 4.79 3.15
CA LYS A 35 6.78 5.71 3.82
C LYS A 35 7.63 5.02 4.88
N LYS A 36 7.10 4.00 5.56
CA LYS A 36 7.81 3.26 6.63
C LYS A 36 8.81 2.23 6.12
N HIS A 37 8.52 1.57 5.01
CA HIS A 37 9.35 0.49 4.48
C HIS A 37 10.01 0.89 3.18
N SER A 38 11.25 0.47 2.99
CA SER A 38 11.93 0.63 1.71
C SER A 38 11.26 -0.24 0.63
N PHE A 39 11.37 0.15 -0.63
CA PHE A 39 10.80 -0.63 -1.76
C PHE A 39 11.29 -2.08 -1.79
N SER A 40 12.54 -2.34 -1.39
CA SER A 40 13.09 -3.69 -1.25
C SER A 40 12.37 -4.49 -0.15
N GLU A 41 12.17 -3.91 1.03
CA GLU A 41 11.43 -4.57 2.12
C GLU A 41 9.97 -4.84 1.75
N LEU A 42 9.32 -3.89 1.06
CA LEU A 42 7.97 -4.07 0.55
C LEU A 42 7.93 -5.25 -0.41
N LYS A 43 8.89 -5.36 -1.34
CA LYS A 43 9.00 -6.49 -2.26
C LYS A 43 9.21 -7.81 -1.53
N GLU A 44 10.04 -7.86 -0.49
CA GLU A 44 10.28 -9.08 0.29
C GLU A 44 9.05 -9.51 1.09
N LYS A 45 8.36 -8.58 1.74
CA LYS A 45 7.13 -8.84 2.51
C LYS A 45 5.94 -9.22 1.62
N LEU A 46 5.93 -8.79 0.35
CA LEU A 46 4.84 -9.00 -0.59
C LEU A 46 5.10 -10.12 -1.60
N LYS A 47 6.29 -10.73 -1.57
CA LYS A 47 6.64 -11.94 -2.34
C LYS A 47 5.78 -13.13 -1.95
#